data_AF-A0A9E5NI15-F1
#
_entry.id   AF-A0A9E5NI15-F1
#
_cell.length_a   1.000
_cell.length_b   1.000
_cell.length_c   1.000
_cell.angle_alpha   90.00
_cell.angle_beta   90.00
_cell.angle_gamma   90.00
#
_symmetry.space_group_name_H-M   'P 1'
#
loop_
_entity.id
_entity.type
_entity.pdbx_description
1 polymer ?
#
loop_
_entity_poly.entity_id
_entity_poly.type
_entity_poly.pdbx_seq_one_letter_code
_entity_poly.pdbx_strand_id
1 'polypeptide(L)'
;MSNRGVWRRVYPLDVSSYVDDLMSVPRNFVFGLLAGVLVPVAAIAGIVAGVYAFTRKVPFVTDVEEYDGERRLTVGLVEPQEARALFQKGKEAAQAFGDEIRSELEGQQK
;
A
#
# COMPACT_ATOMS: atom_id res chain seq x y z
N MET A 1 51.19 -21.74 -8.00
CA MET A 1 50.10 -22.05 -8.97
C MET A 1 49.33 -23.22 -8.35
N SER A 2 48.03 -23.23 -8.04
CA SER A 2 46.84 -22.69 -8.70
C SER A 2 45.74 -22.54 -7.64
N ASN A 3 45.18 -21.34 -7.50
CA ASN A 3 44.06 -21.03 -6.61
C ASN A 3 42.78 -21.12 -7.46
N ARG A 4 42.03 -22.23 -7.38
CA ARG A 4 40.78 -22.39 -8.15
C ARG A 4 39.62 -21.84 -7.33
N GLY A 5 39.13 -20.68 -7.75
CA GLY A 5 37.97 -20.01 -7.20
C GLY A 5 36.73 -20.89 -7.23
N VAL A 6 36.15 -21.11 -6.05
CA VAL A 6 34.83 -21.70 -5.87
C VAL A 6 33.81 -20.61 -6.17
N TRP A 7 33.42 -20.51 -7.45
CA TRP A 7 32.29 -19.68 -7.86
C TRP A 7 31.00 -20.32 -7.33
N ARG A 8 30.50 -19.82 -6.19
CA ARG A 8 29.15 -20.13 -5.70
C ARG A 8 28.15 -19.62 -6.74
N ARG A 9 27.62 -20.54 -7.53
CA ARG A 9 26.53 -20.32 -8.48
C ARG A 9 25.28 -19.95 -7.66
N VAL A 10 24.87 -18.69 -7.69
CA VAL A 10 23.61 -18.23 -7.11
C VAL A 10 22.51 -18.70 -8.06
N TYR A 11 21.66 -19.61 -7.59
CA TYR A 11 20.51 -20.08 -8.36
C TYR A 11 19.49 -18.94 -8.49
N PRO A 12 18.85 -18.76 -9.67
CA PRO A 12 17.72 -17.84 -9.80
C PRO A 12 16.61 -18.30 -8.86
N LEU A 13 15.95 -17.34 -8.20
CA LEU A 13 14.82 -17.57 -7.30
C LEU A 13 13.75 -18.41 -8.03
N ASP A 14 13.62 -19.66 -7.62
CA ASP A 14 12.68 -20.60 -8.19
C ASP A 14 11.27 -20.26 -7.69
N VAL A 15 10.58 -19.42 -8.46
CA VAL A 15 9.19 -19.02 -8.21
C VAL A 15 8.25 -20.21 -8.14
N SER A 16 8.62 -21.37 -8.70
CA SER A 16 7.81 -22.59 -8.62
C SER A 16 7.60 -23.06 -7.18
N SER A 17 8.64 -22.95 -6.34
CA SER A 17 8.58 -23.42 -4.96
C SER A 17 7.57 -22.64 -4.09
N TYR A 18 7.36 -21.35 -4.38
CA TYR A 18 6.38 -20.53 -3.68
C TYR A 18 4.93 -20.88 -4.04
N VAL A 19 4.68 -21.35 -5.27
CA VAL A 19 3.33 -21.73 -5.70
C VAL A 19 2.94 -23.07 -5.08
N ASP A 20 3.88 -24.01 -4.97
CA ASP A 20 3.68 -25.29 -4.30
C ASP A 20 3.50 -25.10 -2.78
N ASP A 21 4.27 -24.22 -2.15
CA ASP A 21 4.07 -23.85 -0.74
C ASP A 21 2.69 -23.19 -0.53
N LEU A 22 2.25 -22.32 -1.44
CA LEU A 22 0.93 -21.68 -1.38
C LEU A 22 -0.22 -22.70 -1.52
N MET A 23 -0.04 -23.77 -2.30
CA MET A 23 -1.00 -24.87 -2.41
C MET A 23 -1.07 -25.75 -1.14
N SER A 24 -0.02 -25.76 -0.32
CA SER A 24 0.00 -26.45 0.98
C SER A 24 -0.72 -25.68 2.10
N VAL A 25 -0.95 -24.38 1.88
CA VAL A 25 -1.61 -23.50 2.85
C VAL A 25 -3.08 -23.93 3.01
N PRO A 26 -3.57 -24.09 4.25
CA PRO A 26 -4.97 -24.43 4.48
C PRO A 26 -5.89 -23.45 3.75
N ARG A 27 -6.87 -23.95 2.98
CA ARG A 27 -7.84 -23.13 2.24
C ARG A 27 -8.45 -22.02 3.10
N ASN A 28 -8.74 -22.33 4.37
CA ASN A 28 -9.30 -21.39 5.33
C ASN A 28 -8.36 -20.21 5.63
N PHE A 29 -7.04 -20.41 5.61
CA PHE A 29 -6.07 -19.33 5.76
C PHE A 29 -6.07 -18.42 4.53
N VAL A 30 -6.11 -18.98 3.31
CA VAL A 30 -6.19 -18.17 2.07
C VAL A 30 -7.49 -17.37 2.04
N PHE A 31 -8.63 -17.98 2.37
CA PHE A 31 -9.89 -17.26 2.49
C PHE A 31 -9.87 -16.20 3.59
N GLY A 32 -9.23 -16.48 4.72
CA GLY A 32 -9.03 -15.49 5.79
C GLY A 32 -8.20 -14.30 5.35
N LEU A 33 -7.10 -14.55 4.64
CA LEU A 33 -6.24 -13.52 4.05
C LEU A 33 -7.00 -12.66 3.03
N LEU A 34 -7.70 -13.33 2.10
CA LEU A 34 -8.51 -12.65 1.07
C LEU A 34 -9.64 -11.85 1.71
N ALA A 35 -10.38 -12.41 2.66
CA ALA A 35 -11.43 -11.71 3.38
C ALA A 35 -10.87 -10.52 4.16
N GLY A 36 -9.71 -10.66 4.81
CA GLY A 36 -9.04 -9.60 5.53
C GLY A 36 -8.68 -8.39 4.67
N VAL A 37 -8.39 -8.60 3.38
CA VAL A 37 -8.10 -7.51 2.44
C VAL A 37 -9.37 -7.01 1.74
N LEU A 38 -10.20 -7.93 1.25
CA LEU A 38 -11.36 -7.60 0.42
C LEU A 38 -12.50 -6.97 1.21
N VAL A 39 -12.74 -7.41 2.44
CA VAL A 39 -13.87 -6.90 3.25
C VAL A 39 -13.69 -5.40 3.58
N PRO A 40 -12.54 -4.92 4.08
CA PRO A 40 -12.34 -3.49 4.31
C PRO A 40 -12.41 -2.67 3.02
N VAL A 41 -11.82 -3.16 1.93
CA VAL A 41 -11.84 -2.47 0.63
C VAL A 41 -13.27 -2.35 0.11
N ALA A 42 -14.05 -3.43 0.18
CA ALA A 42 -15.45 -3.42 -0.22
C ALA A 42 -16.30 -2.49 0.66
N ALA A 43 -16.04 -2.44 1.97
CA ALA A 43 -16.73 -1.54 2.89
C ALA A 43 -16.47 -0.06 2.53
N ILE A 44 -15.20 0.32 2.31
CA ILE A 44 -14.83 1.68 1.91
C ILE A 44 -15.45 2.02 0.55
N ALA A 45 -15.34 1.12 -0.42
CA ALA A 45 -15.93 1.30 -1.74
C ALA A 45 -17.46 1.48 -1.68
N GLY A 46 -18.14 0.72 -0.82
CA GLY A 46 -19.58 0.84 -0.59
C GLY A 46 -19.97 2.20 -0.02
N ILE A 47 -19.23 2.70 0.98
CA ILE A 47 -19.47 4.02 1.57
C ILE A 47 -19.27 5.12 0.52
N VAL A 48 -18.15 5.09 -0.19
CA VAL A 48 -17.84 6.08 -1.24
C VAL A 48 -18.90 6.07 -2.34
N ALA A 49 -19.29 4.89 -2.81
CA ALA A 49 -20.33 4.73 -3.83
C ALA A 49 -21.69 5.23 -3.33
N GLY A 50 -22.04 4.96 -2.08
CA GLY A 50 -23.26 5.47 -1.44
C GLY A 50 -23.27 7.00 -1.41
N VAL A 51 -22.23 7.61 -0.85
CA VAL A 51 -22.11 9.08 -0.79
C VAL A 51 -22.16 9.70 -2.18
N TYR A 52 -21.47 9.11 -3.16
CA TYR A 52 -21.50 9.58 -4.54
C TYR A 52 -22.88 9.47 -5.19
N ALA A 53 -23.62 8.38 -4.93
CA ALA A 53 -24.96 8.21 -5.48
C ALA A 53 -25.93 9.30 -4.99
N PHE A 54 -25.80 9.74 -3.73
CA PHE A 54 -26.65 10.80 -3.16
C PHE A 54 -26.18 12.21 -3.50
N THR A 55 -24.87 12.46 -3.56
CA THR A 55 -24.31 13.83 -3.63
C THR A 55 -23.64 14.16 -4.96
N ARG A 56 -23.36 13.16 -5.80
CA ARG A 56 -22.46 13.22 -6.97
C ARG A 56 -21.05 13.71 -6.67
N LYS A 57 -20.67 13.75 -5.39
CA LYS A 57 -19.36 14.15 -4.90
C LYS A 57 -18.68 12.98 -4.19
N VAL A 58 -17.36 13.05 -4.07
CA VAL A 58 -16.55 12.01 -3.46
C VAL A 58 -16.04 12.51 -2.10
N PRO A 59 -16.17 11.73 -1.01
CA PRO A 59 -15.55 12.08 0.27
C PRO A 59 -14.02 11.96 0.15
N PHE A 60 -13.33 13.01 0.53
CA PHE A 60 -11.87 13.09 0.46
C PHE A 60 -11.31 13.81 1.69
N VAL A 61 -10.13 13.43 2.16
CA VAL A 61 -9.46 14.10 3.27
C VAL A 61 -8.91 15.42 2.77
N THR A 62 -9.47 16.53 3.24
CA THR A 62 -9.10 17.88 2.77
C THR A 62 -8.12 18.56 3.70
N ASP A 63 -8.10 18.19 4.99
CA ASP A 63 -7.22 18.79 5.97
C ASP A 63 -6.76 17.78 7.02
N VAL A 64 -5.55 18.01 7.52
CA VAL A 64 -4.90 17.20 8.55
C VAL A 64 -4.26 18.16 9.53
N GLU A 65 -4.98 18.44 10.60
CA GLU A 65 -4.51 19.32 11.67
C GLU A 65 -4.02 18.49 12.86
N GLU A 66 -2.94 18.92 13.48
CA GLU A 66 -2.45 18.34 14.72
C GLU A 66 -2.75 19.34 15.85
N TYR A 67 -3.70 19.00 16.71
CA TYR A 67 -4.13 19.86 17.81
C TYR A 67 -4.03 19.08 19.11
N ASP A 68 -3.27 19.60 20.07
CA ASP A 68 -3.07 19.01 21.40
C ASP A 68 -2.51 17.57 21.37
N GLY A 69 -1.62 17.28 20.41
CA GLY A 69 -1.05 15.94 20.21
C GLY A 69 -2.01 14.93 19.55
N GLU A 70 -3.22 15.35 19.17
CA GLU A 70 -4.17 14.54 18.43
C GLU A 70 -4.21 14.95 16.96
N ARG A 71 -4.12 13.95 16.07
CA ARG A 71 -4.24 14.16 14.63
C ARG A 71 -5.70 14.15 14.22
N ARG A 72 -6.22 15.30 13.81
CA ARG A 72 -7.59 15.46 13.29
C ARG A 72 -7.59 15.41 11.77
N LEU A 73 -8.47 14.57 11.23
CA LEU A 73 -8.68 14.42 9.79
C LEU A 73 -10.02 15.03 9.43
N THR A 74 -10.00 16.05 8.58
CA THR A 74 -11.23 16.65 8.06
C THR A 74 -11.57 16.01 6.72
N VAL A 75 -12.78 15.45 6.61
CA VAL A 75 -13.28 14.85 5.37
C VAL A 75 -14.29 15.80 4.73
N GLY A 76 -13.96 16.27 3.52
CA GLY A 76 -14.82 17.11 2.70
C GLY A 76 -15.41 16.35 1.50
N LEU A 77 -16.52 16.85 0.95
CA LEU A 77 -17.09 16.35 -0.29
C LEU A 77 -16.58 17.19 -1.47
N VAL A 78 -15.75 16.57 -2.32
CA VAL A 78 -15.13 17.24 -3.46
C VAL A 78 -15.67 16.70 -4.78
N GLU A 79 -15.49 17.46 -5.86
CA GLU A 79 -15.82 16.98 -7.19
C GLU A 79 -14.88 15.82 -7.59
N PRO A 80 -15.34 14.83 -8.38
CA PRO A 80 -14.51 13.68 -8.77
C PRO A 80 -13.21 14.05 -9.49
N GLN A 81 -13.21 15.19 -10.19
CA GLN A 81 -12.06 15.73 -10.92
C GLN A 81 -11.01 16.28 -9.95
N GLU A 82 -11.48 17.00 -8.92
CA GLU A 82 -10.64 17.58 -7.87
C GLU A 82 -10.05 16.49 -6.96
N ALA A 83 -10.82 15.45 -6.65
CA ALA A 83 -10.34 14.28 -5.92
C ALA A 83 -9.10 13.63 -6.58
N ARG A 84 -9.06 13.58 -7.92
CA ARG A 84 -7.91 13.03 -8.66
C ARG A 84 -6.66 13.89 -8.50
N ALA A 85 -6.81 15.21 -8.55
CA ALA A 85 -5.69 16.14 -8.37
C ALA A 85 -5.14 16.06 -6.94
N LEU A 86 -6.03 16.03 -5.94
CA LEU A 86 -5.65 15.86 -4.53
C LEU A 86 -4.96 14.51 -4.28
N PHE A 87 -5.46 13.45 -4.91
CA PHE A 87 -4.85 12.13 -4.83
C PHE A 87 -3.46 12.07 -5.46
N GLN A 88 -3.27 12.70 -6.63
CA GLN A 88 -1.95 12.80 -7.26
C GLN A 88 -0.95 13.52 -6.37
N LYS A 89 -1.35 14.67 -5.81
CA LYS A 89 -0.52 15.42 -4.85
C LYS A 89 -0.17 14.60 -3.61
N GLY A 90 -1.13 13.85 -3.08
CA GLY A 90 -0.90 12.94 -1.94
C GLY A 90 0.05 11.79 -2.29
N LYS A 91 -0.06 11.22 -3.50
CA LYS A 91 0.81 10.16 -3.98
C LYS A 91 2.26 10.63 -4.12
N GLU A 92 2.47 11.84 -4.65
CA GLU A 92 3.79 12.46 -4.76
C GLU A 92 4.43 12.65 -3.38
N ALA A 93 3.67 13.16 -2.39
CA ALA A 93 4.16 13.31 -1.03
C ALA A 93 4.51 11.97 -0.37
N ALA A 94 3.67 10.94 -0.56
CA ALA A 94 3.94 9.59 -0.05
C ALA A 94 5.17 8.95 -0.71
N GLN A 95 5.39 9.22 -2.00
CA GLN A 95 6.56 8.72 -2.72
C GLN A 95 7.84 9.41 -2.25
N ALA A 96 7.82 10.73 -2.06
CA ALA A 96 8.94 11.48 -1.50
C ALA A 96 9.35 10.97 -0.11
N PHE A 97 8.37 10.71 0.77
CA PHE A 97 8.62 10.11 2.08
C PHE A 97 9.20 8.69 1.98
N GLY A 98 8.68 7.88 1.05
CA GLY A 98 9.22 6.54 0.80
C GLY A 98 10.66 6.56 0.29
N ASP A 99 11.00 7.52 -0.57
CA ASP A 99 12.35 7.71 -1.10
C ASP A 99 13.32 8.22 0.00
N GLU A 100 12.85 9.05 0.92
CA GLU A 100 13.60 9.50 2.10
C GLU A 100 13.95 8.32 3.03
N ILE A 101 12.96 7.50 3.41
CA ILE A 101 13.20 6.31 4.22
C ILE A 101 14.17 5.35 3.52
N ARG A 102 14.03 5.17 2.20
CA ARG A 102 14.95 4.32 1.44
C ARG A 102 16.39 4.85 1.50
N SER A 103 16.57 6.16 1.36
CA SER A 103 17.88 6.81 1.46
C SER A 103 18.52 6.65 2.85
N GLU A 104 17.74 6.79 3.93
CA GLU A 104 18.23 6.56 5.30
C GLU A 104 18.68 5.11 5.54
N LEU A 105 17.91 4.14 5.04
CA LEU A 105 18.23 2.72 5.19
C LEU A 105 19.48 2.31 4.40
N GLU A 106 19.71 2.91 3.22
CA GLU A 106 20.92 2.68 2.42
C GLU A 106 22.16 3.37 3.03
N GLY A 107 21.97 4.52 3.69
CA GLY A 107 23.03 5.25 4.38
C GLY A 107 23.57 4.55 5.63
N GLN A 108 22.75 3.73 6.32
CA GLN A 108 23.18 2.97 7.50
C GLN A 108 23.88 1.63 7.20
N GLN A 109 23.97 1.22 5.93
CA GLN A 109 24.68 -0.02 5.53
C GLN A 109 26.15 0.18 5.12
N LYS A 110 26.71 1.38 5.27
CA LYS A 110 28.14 1.68 5.06
C LYS A 110 28.87 1.91 6.37
#